data_AF-A0A7K0E9U1-F1
#
_entry.id   AF-A0A7K0E9U1-F1
#
_cell.length_a   1.000
_cell.length_b   1.000
_cell.length_c   1.000
_cell.angle_alpha   90.00
_cell.angle_beta   90.00
_cell.angle_gamma   90.00
#
_symmetry.space_group_name_H-M   'P 1'
#
loop_
_entity.id
_entity.type
_entity.pdbx_description
1 polymer ?
#
loop_
_entity_poly.entity_id
_entity_poly.type
_entity_poly.pdbx_seq_one_letter_code
_entity_poly.pdbx_strand_id
1 'polypeptide(L)'
;MKKLLITITLVLMAKSLNAQDKIYFKDGVTVDAKILVVSESVIQYKRMDNRSGPTFEIGVSKIDKIAYENGSQQVFKKDISSKNSSNEFRQDRLYLDLINYGRNGATSISYERLNDDGSRGIEIPFSVYFDGVDIEGYTLGANLKFYLKKQGKGFHYGPSIRLGVFDWYYDSYYSFSYSTDFTAYLGLKLGYQFQLSRLFGLNLNANGGGFSNFTEFDYGYSANLGMNFSF
;
A
#
# COMPACT_ATOMS: atom_id res chain seq x y z
N MET A 1 -11.76 -67.02 -26.28
CA MET A 1 -11.09 -67.39 -25.00
C MET A 1 -9.75 -66.68 -24.78
N LYS A 2 -8.79 -66.70 -25.73
CA LYS A 2 -7.49 -66.01 -25.58
C LYS A 2 -7.58 -64.50 -25.27
N LYS A 3 -8.49 -63.78 -25.95
CA LYS A 3 -8.72 -62.34 -25.71
C LYS A 3 -9.24 -62.04 -24.29
N LEU A 4 -10.14 -62.89 -23.77
CA LEU A 4 -10.70 -62.75 -22.41
C LEU A 4 -9.64 -62.97 -21.33
N LEU A 5 -8.78 -63.99 -21.51
CA LEU A 5 -7.65 -64.27 -20.63
C LEU A 5 -6.70 -63.07 -20.54
N ILE A 6 -6.33 -62.48 -21.68
CA ILE A 6 -5.47 -61.29 -21.74
C ILE A 6 -6.10 -60.12 -20.99
N THR A 7 -7.40 -59.86 -21.19
CA THR A 7 -8.10 -58.77 -20.48
C THR A 7 -8.11 -58.99 -18.96
N ILE A 8 -8.36 -60.21 -18.49
CA ILE A 8 -8.34 -60.54 -17.05
C ILE A 8 -6.94 -60.33 -16.47
N THR A 9 -5.89 -60.76 -17.17
CA THR A 9 -4.50 -60.56 -16.74
C THR A 9 -4.14 -59.07 -16.63
N LEU A 10 -4.55 -58.26 -17.60
CA LEU A 10 -4.34 -56.80 -17.57
C LEU A 10 -5.07 -56.12 -16.39
N VAL A 11 -6.30 -56.52 -16.08
CA VAL A 11 -7.07 -55.98 -14.94
C VAL A 11 -6.44 -56.34 -13.59
N LEU A 12 -5.88 -57.56 -13.47
CA LEU A 12 -5.18 -58.00 -12.26
C LEU A 12 -3.85 -57.24 -12.05
N MET A 13 -3.13 -56.92 -13.14
CA MET A 13 -1.90 -56.12 -13.08
C MET A 13 -2.16 -54.63 -12.75
N ALA A 14 -3.33 -54.09 -13.09
CA ALA A 14 -3.69 -52.71 -12.73
C ALA A 14 -3.83 -52.49 -11.21
N LYS A 15 -4.11 -53.56 -10.44
CA LYS A 15 -4.24 -53.50 -8.98
C LYS A 15 -2.89 -53.39 -8.23
N SER A 16 -1.77 -53.67 -8.88
CA SER A 16 -0.43 -53.58 -8.25
C SER A 16 0.23 -52.20 -8.35
N LEU A 17 -0.45 -51.23 -8.94
CA LEU A 17 0.02 -49.84 -8.96
C LEU A 17 -0.18 -49.22 -7.57
N ASN A 18 0.82 -49.35 -6.72
CA ASN A 18 0.90 -48.60 -5.49
C ASN A 18 1.45 -47.20 -5.83
N ALA A 19 0.61 -46.18 -5.79
CA ALA A 19 1.09 -44.81 -5.66
C ALA A 19 1.50 -44.57 -4.19
N GLN A 20 2.56 -43.82 -3.97
CA GLN A 20 2.98 -43.35 -2.64
C GLN A 20 2.73 -41.86 -2.53
N ASP A 21 2.71 -41.34 -1.31
CA ASP A 21 2.80 -39.90 -1.12
C ASP A 21 4.20 -39.43 -1.54
N LYS A 22 4.27 -38.26 -2.17
CA LYS A 22 5.51 -37.59 -2.56
C LYS A 22 5.56 -36.20 -1.98
N ILE A 23 6.64 -35.90 -1.28
CA ILE A 23 6.95 -34.57 -0.77
C ILE A 23 7.94 -33.92 -1.73
N TYR A 24 7.56 -32.79 -2.32
CA TYR A 24 8.42 -31.97 -3.16
C TYR A 24 8.93 -30.81 -2.32
N PHE A 25 10.24 -30.70 -2.19
CA PHE A 25 10.91 -29.62 -1.48
C PHE A 25 11.19 -28.44 -2.41
N LYS A 26 11.33 -27.25 -1.82
CA LYS A 26 11.62 -26.02 -2.57
C LYS A 26 13.00 -25.99 -3.21
N ASP A 27 13.93 -26.80 -2.71
CA ASP A 27 15.26 -26.99 -3.30
C ASP A 27 15.25 -27.96 -4.51
N GLY A 28 14.06 -28.46 -4.89
CA GLY A 28 13.88 -29.41 -5.99
C GLY A 28 14.04 -30.87 -5.59
N VAL A 29 14.42 -31.17 -4.34
CA VAL A 29 14.48 -32.55 -3.86
C VAL A 29 13.07 -33.11 -3.75
N THR A 30 12.90 -34.38 -4.09
CA THR A 30 11.63 -35.10 -3.94
C THR A 30 11.85 -36.34 -3.09
N VAL A 31 10.97 -36.59 -2.12
CA VAL A 31 11.03 -37.76 -1.24
C VAL A 31 9.72 -38.52 -1.31
N ASP A 32 9.82 -39.80 -1.66
CA ASP A 32 8.72 -40.75 -1.52
C ASP A 32 8.54 -41.06 -0.03
N ALA A 33 7.34 -40.78 0.49
CA ALA A 33 7.03 -40.81 1.91
C ALA A 33 5.66 -41.45 2.18
N LYS A 34 5.44 -41.84 3.43
CA LYS A 34 4.10 -41.98 4.00
C LYS A 34 3.88 -40.84 4.98
N ILE A 35 2.90 -39.98 4.68
CA ILE A 35 2.58 -38.84 5.54
C ILE A 35 1.77 -39.34 6.73
N LEU A 36 2.16 -38.89 7.93
CA LEU A 36 1.49 -39.24 9.17
C LEU A 36 0.63 -38.09 9.68
N VAL A 37 1.20 -36.88 9.74
CA VAL A 37 0.54 -35.68 10.26
C VAL A 37 0.93 -34.48 9.40
N VAL A 38 -0.07 -33.66 9.05
CA VAL A 38 0.12 -32.35 8.41
C VAL A 38 -0.48 -31.29 9.33
N SER A 39 0.39 -30.48 9.93
CA SER A 39 0.01 -29.31 10.72
C SER A 39 0.30 -28.03 9.94
N GLU A 40 -0.10 -26.88 10.48
CA GLU A 40 0.15 -25.58 9.84
C GLU A 40 1.65 -25.24 9.75
N SER A 41 2.45 -25.67 10.72
CA SER A 41 3.88 -25.35 10.81
C SER A 41 4.79 -26.48 10.38
N VAL A 42 4.38 -27.73 10.59
CA VAL A 42 5.23 -28.92 10.44
C VAL A 42 4.48 -30.09 9.80
N ILE A 43 5.24 -30.95 9.12
CA ILE A 43 4.78 -32.22 8.55
C ILE A 43 5.62 -33.34 9.13
N GLN A 44 4.94 -34.39 9.58
CA GLN A 44 5.58 -35.62 10.05
C GLN A 44 5.37 -36.74 9.02
N TYR A 45 6.47 -37.39 8.63
CA TYR A 45 6.46 -38.41 7.59
C TYR A 45 7.47 -39.52 7.85
N LYS A 46 7.26 -40.67 7.23
CA LYS A 46 8.24 -41.76 7.15
C LYS A 46 8.72 -41.92 5.72
N ARG A 47 10.02 -42.16 5.54
CA ARG A 47 10.58 -42.41 4.22
C ARG A 47 10.16 -43.80 3.73
N MET A 48 9.84 -43.90 2.44
CA MET A 48 9.34 -45.14 1.86
C MET A 48 10.40 -46.24 1.76
N ASP A 49 11.67 -45.85 1.63
CA ASP A 49 12.82 -46.76 1.65
C ASP A 49 13.07 -47.38 3.04
N ASN A 50 12.52 -46.80 4.11
CA ASN A 50 12.62 -47.34 5.47
C ASN A 50 11.34 -47.11 6.29
N ARG A 51 10.28 -47.87 5.98
CA ARG A 51 8.97 -47.75 6.67
C ARG A 51 9.00 -48.07 8.17
N SER A 52 9.92 -48.93 8.61
CA SER A 52 10.16 -49.24 10.03
C SER A 52 11.07 -48.24 10.73
N GLY A 53 11.59 -47.25 9.99
CA GLY A 53 12.50 -46.23 10.48
C GLY A 53 11.83 -45.13 11.32
N PRO A 54 12.62 -44.13 11.73
CA PRO A 54 12.14 -43.01 12.53
C PRO A 54 11.14 -42.15 11.75
N THR A 55 10.29 -41.45 12.50
CA THR A 55 9.44 -40.39 11.96
C THR A 55 10.27 -39.13 11.80
N PHE A 56 10.27 -38.55 10.60
CA PHE A 56 10.93 -37.29 10.30
C PHE A 56 9.93 -36.15 10.45
N GLU A 57 10.39 -35.02 10.99
CA GLU A 57 9.62 -33.78 11.09
C GLU A 57 10.29 -32.70 10.24
N ILE A 58 9.50 -32.00 9.43
CA ILE A 58 9.99 -30.92 8.58
C ILE A 58 9.01 -29.75 8.57
N GLY A 59 9.55 -28.54 8.61
CA GLY A 59 8.75 -27.33 8.52
C GLY A 59 8.09 -27.19 7.14
N VAL A 60 6.81 -26.84 7.14
CA VAL A 60 6.01 -26.55 5.92
C VAL A 60 6.70 -25.51 5.04
N SER A 61 7.46 -24.59 5.63
CA SER A 61 8.24 -23.56 4.92
C SER A 61 9.25 -24.11 3.91
N LYS A 62 9.73 -25.35 4.07
CA LYS A 62 10.68 -26.02 3.18
C LYS A 62 10.02 -26.83 2.05
N ILE A 63 8.72 -27.03 2.12
CA ILE A 63 7.95 -27.87 1.21
C ILE A 63 7.31 -27.00 0.13
N ASP A 64 7.37 -27.44 -1.13
CA ASP A 64 6.68 -26.82 -2.26
C ASP A 64 5.28 -27.42 -2.45
N LYS A 65 5.18 -28.76 -2.48
CA LYS A 65 3.90 -29.46 -2.56
C LYS A 65 3.99 -30.88 -2.03
N ILE A 66 2.84 -31.43 -1.69
CA ILE A 66 2.63 -32.85 -1.44
C ILE A 66 1.71 -33.39 -2.53
N ALA A 67 2.06 -34.54 -3.12
CA ALA A 67 1.15 -35.34 -3.93
C ALA A 67 0.82 -36.62 -3.16
N TYR A 68 -0.44 -36.86 -2.84
CA TYR A 68 -0.89 -38.02 -2.07
C TYR A 68 -1.13 -39.24 -2.95
N GLU A 69 -1.11 -40.43 -2.36
CA GLU A 69 -1.35 -41.71 -3.05
C GLU A 69 -2.69 -41.76 -3.80
N ASN A 70 -3.70 -41.02 -3.34
CA ASN A 70 -5.02 -40.92 -3.98
C ASN A 70 -5.07 -39.96 -5.18
N GLY A 71 -3.94 -39.35 -5.56
CA GLY A 71 -3.83 -38.39 -6.66
C GLY A 71 -4.15 -36.94 -6.28
N SER A 72 -4.62 -36.66 -5.06
CA SER A 72 -4.80 -35.29 -4.58
C SER A 72 -3.45 -34.61 -4.34
N GLN A 73 -3.41 -33.29 -4.44
CA GLN A 73 -2.20 -32.50 -4.25
C GLN A 73 -2.47 -31.33 -3.30
N GLN A 74 -1.52 -31.06 -2.40
CA GLN A 74 -1.53 -29.92 -1.51
C GLN A 74 -0.29 -29.07 -1.80
N VAL A 75 -0.50 -27.87 -2.34
CA VAL A 75 0.59 -26.95 -2.71
C VAL A 75 0.82 -25.98 -1.55
N PHE A 76 2.05 -25.97 -1.04
CA PHE A 76 2.52 -25.07 0.00
C PHE A 76 3.23 -23.91 -0.67
N LYS A 77 2.44 -23.06 -1.33
CA LYS A 77 2.95 -21.75 -1.77
C LYS A 77 3.47 -21.03 -0.55
N LYS A 78 4.56 -20.27 -0.71
CA LYS A 78 4.99 -19.32 0.31
C LYS A 78 3.77 -18.46 0.62
N ASP A 79 3.15 -18.70 1.77
CA ASP A 79 2.23 -17.75 2.35
C ASP A 79 3.04 -16.49 2.56
N ILE A 80 2.95 -15.58 1.61
CA ILE A 80 2.91 -14.17 1.92
C ILE A 80 1.67 -14.06 2.78
N SER A 81 1.86 -14.30 4.08
CA SER A 81 0.91 -14.25 5.18
C SER A 81 -0.45 -13.70 4.76
N SER A 82 -1.48 -14.55 4.77
CA SER A 82 -2.88 -14.14 4.89
C SER A 82 -3.30 -12.94 4.02
N LYS A 83 -3.56 -13.21 2.73
CA LYS A 83 -4.58 -12.45 1.98
C LYS A 83 -5.93 -13.17 2.07
N ASN A 84 -6.35 -13.53 3.28
CA ASN A 84 -7.74 -13.87 3.55
C ASN A 84 -8.42 -12.62 4.12
N SER A 85 -9.17 -11.93 3.25
CA SER A 85 -10.17 -10.92 3.60
C SER A 85 -9.69 -9.76 4.49
N SER A 86 -8.56 -9.14 4.18
CA SER A 86 -8.33 -7.78 4.68
C SER A 86 -9.19 -6.82 3.86
N ASN A 87 -9.88 -5.92 4.54
CA ASN A 87 -10.23 -4.64 3.96
C ASN A 87 -8.93 -4.02 3.43
N GLU A 88 -8.54 -4.30 2.18
CA GLU A 88 -7.43 -3.60 1.54
C GLU A 88 -7.76 -2.11 1.66
N PHE A 89 -6.97 -1.43 2.49
CA PHE A 89 -7.15 0.00 2.63
C PHE A 89 -6.67 0.60 1.32
N ARG A 90 -7.46 1.55 0.83
CA ARG A 90 -7.25 2.20 -0.45
C ARG A 90 -6.04 3.12 -0.35
N GLN A 91 -5.06 2.87 -1.21
CA GLN A 91 -3.78 3.58 -1.19
C GLN A 91 -3.87 4.93 -1.91
N ASP A 92 -4.86 5.10 -2.79
CA ASP A 92 -5.02 6.29 -3.59
C ASP A 92 -6.12 7.17 -3.02
N ARG A 93 -5.88 8.48 -3.01
CA ARG A 93 -6.86 9.45 -2.54
C ARG A 93 -6.87 10.70 -3.40
N LEU A 94 -8.07 11.21 -3.62
CA LEU A 94 -8.30 12.57 -4.09
C LEU A 94 -8.66 13.44 -2.90
N TYR A 95 -7.91 14.51 -2.65
CA TYR A 95 -8.15 15.51 -1.62
C TYR A 95 -8.71 16.79 -2.22
N LEU A 96 -9.64 17.40 -1.50
CA LEU A 96 -10.16 18.74 -1.76
C LEU A 96 -10.02 19.53 -0.46
N ASP A 97 -9.07 20.46 -0.40
CA ASP A 97 -8.92 21.42 0.69
C ASP A 97 -9.68 22.69 0.28
N LEU A 98 -10.91 22.87 0.77
CA LEU A 98 -11.87 23.85 0.23
C LEU A 98 -11.87 25.16 1.02
N ILE A 99 -12.19 25.08 2.31
CA ILE A 99 -12.32 26.24 3.18
C ILE A 99 -10.96 26.47 3.82
N ASN A 100 -10.35 27.60 3.53
CA ASN A 100 -9.12 28.03 4.17
C ASN A 100 -9.39 29.22 5.10
N TYR A 101 -8.67 29.30 6.22
CA TYR A 101 -8.67 30.44 7.12
C TYR A 101 -7.23 30.72 7.55
N GLY A 102 -6.73 31.91 7.26
CA GLY A 102 -5.37 32.31 7.58
C GLY A 102 -4.80 33.28 6.54
N ARG A 103 -3.48 33.45 6.54
CA ARG A 103 -2.76 34.33 5.60
C ARG A 103 -2.06 33.49 4.54
N ASN A 104 -2.22 33.84 3.27
CA ASN A 104 -1.68 33.14 2.10
C ASN A 104 -2.04 31.64 2.15
N GLY A 105 -3.30 31.35 2.50
CA GLY A 105 -3.86 30.02 2.56
C GLY A 105 -4.35 29.55 1.20
N ALA A 106 -3.98 28.33 0.82
CA ALA A 106 -4.44 27.74 -0.44
C ALA A 106 -5.75 26.99 -0.28
N THR A 107 -6.58 27.06 -1.32
CA THR A 107 -7.56 26.03 -1.67
C THR A 107 -6.91 25.08 -2.68
N SER A 108 -7.04 23.76 -2.51
CA SER A 108 -6.33 22.82 -3.38
C SER A 108 -7.11 21.57 -3.74
N ILE A 109 -6.79 21.05 -4.93
CA ILE A 109 -7.11 19.70 -5.36
C ILE A 109 -5.81 18.92 -5.36
N SER A 110 -5.78 17.78 -4.67
CA SER A 110 -4.55 17.00 -4.54
C SER A 110 -4.78 15.52 -4.79
N TYR A 111 -3.79 14.86 -5.35
CA TYR A 111 -3.72 13.40 -5.38
C TYR A 111 -2.72 12.92 -4.33
N GLU A 112 -3.10 11.95 -3.50
CA GLU A 112 -2.20 11.31 -2.54
C GLU A 112 -2.06 9.81 -2.84
N ARG A 113 -0.80 9.34 -2.87
CA ARG A 113 -0.46 7.92 -2.88
C ARG A 113 0.14 7.53 -1.52
N LEU A 114 -0.47 6.56 -0.87
CA LEU A 114 0.01 5.94 0.37
C LEU A 114 0.90 4.72 0.07
N ASN A 115 1.84 4.45 0.97
CA ASN A 115 2.64 3.23 0.98
C ASN A 115 1.82 2.02 1.47
N ASP A 116 2.39 0.81 1.43
CA ASP A 116 1.68 -0.45 1.71
C ASP A 116 1.03 -0.60 3.07
N ASP A 117 1.46 0.16 4.08
CA ASP A 117 0.86 0.14 5.42
C ASP A 117 0.16 1.45 5.78
N GLY A 118 0.14 2.42 4.87
CA GLY A 118 -0.46 3.74 5.03
C GLY A 118 0.18 4.59 6.12
N SER A 119 1.41 4.29 6.54
CA SER A 119 2.17 5.15 7.46
C SER A 119 2.77 6.37 6.76
N ARG A 120 2.88 6.34 5.43
CA ARG A 120 3.50 7.40 4.63
C ARG A 120 2.68 7.67 3.37
N GLY A 121 2.59 8.94 2.99
CA GLY A 121 1.94 9.39 1.77
C GLY A 121 2.74 10.45 1.04
N ILE A 122 2.64 10.44 -0.29
CA ILE A 122 3.08 11.56 -1.14
C ILE A 122 1.83 12.20 -1.70
N GLU A 123 1.59 13.47 -1.35
CA GLU A 123 0.48 14.27 -1.86
C GLU A 123 1.01 15.27 -2.89
N ILE A 124 0.39 15.33 -4.06
CA ILE A 124 0.66 16.29 -5.12
C ILE A 124 -0.50 17.29 -5.18
N PRO A 125 -0.39 18.45 -4.53
CA PRO A 125 -1.42 19.50 -4.58
C PRO A 125 -1.25 20.42 -5.78
N PHE A 126 -2.36 20.70 -6.47
CA PHE A 126 -2.55 21.92 -7.25
C PHE A 126 -3.35 22.90 -6.39
N SER A 127 -2.78 24.07 -6.12
CA SER A 127 -3.28 25.04 -5.16
C SER A 127 -3.56 26.38 -5.83
N VAL A 128 -4.65 27.01 -5.43
CA VAL A 128 -5.04 28.38 -5.78
C VAL A 128 -5.07 29.22 -4.50
N TYR A 129 -4.49 30.41 -4.56
CA TYR A 129 -4.40 31.36 -3.47
C TYR A 129 -5.31 32.55 -3.77
N PHE A 130 -5.98 33.05 -2.74
CA PHE A 130 -6.96 34.13 -2.86
C PHE A 130 -6.66 35.23 -1.84
N ASP A 131 -6.76 36.48 -2.29
CA ASP A 131 -6.87 37.65 -1.43
C ASP A 131 -8.28 38.24 -1.60
N GLY A 132 -9.11 38.08 -0.58
CA GLY A 132 -10.53 38.38 -0.68
C GLY A 132 -11.24 37.51 -1.74
N VAL A 133 -11.60 38.12 -2.88
CA VAL A 133 -12.25 37.45 -4.01
C VAL A 133 -11.32 37.28 -5.22
N ASP A 134 -10.15 37.93 -5.19
CA ASP A 134 -9.19 37.93 -6.28
C ASP A 134 -8.20 36.78 -6.13
N ILE A 135 -7.77 36.23 -7.26
CA ILE A 135 -6.78 35.16 -7.28
C ILE A 135 -5.40 35.79 -7.21
N GLU A 136 -4.64 35.42 -6.19
CA GLU A 136 -3.30 35.94 -5.91
C GLU A 136 -2.20 35.03 -6.48
N GLY A 137 -2.49 33.74 -6.70
CA GLY A 137 -1.47 32.83 -7.20
C GLY A 137 -1.89 31.39 -7.38
N TYR A 138 -1.01 30.64 -8.05
CA TYR A 138 -1.17 29.22 -8.34
C TYR A 138 0.12 28.47 -8.03
N THR A 139 0.02 27.31 -7.38
CA THR A 139 1.20 26.44 -7.17
C THR A 139 0.91 24.99 -7.47
N LEU A 140 1.94 24.28 -7.91
CA LEU A 140 2.03 22.83 -7.90
C LEU A 140 3.11 22.41 -6.90
N GLY A 141 2.92 21.30 -6.18
CA GLY A 141 3.92 20.88 -5.21
C GLY A 141 3.93 19.40 -4.85
N ALA A 142 4.64 19.10 -3.78
CA ALA A 142 4.71 17.79 -3.17
C ALA A 142 4.74 17.92 -1.63
N ASN A 143 3.84 17.22 -0.95
CA ASN A 143 3.86 17.06 0.50
C ASN A 143 4.24 15.63 0.85
N LEU A 144 5.20 15.46 1.75
CA LEU A 144 5.49 14.16 2.35
C LEU A 144 4.70 14.07 3.66
N LYS A 145 3.79 13.11 3.77
CA LYS A 145 2.89 12.96 4.93
C LYS A 145 3.24 11.71 5.71
N PHE A 146 3.55 11.88 6.98
CA PHE A 146 3.80 10.81 7.94
C PHE A 146 2.59 10.67 8.86
N TYR A 147 1.93 9.51 8.82
CA TYR A 147 0.75 9.20 9.62
C TYR A 147 1.15 8.44 10.88
N LEU A 148 0.67 8.87 12.06
CA LEU A 148 0.92 8.14 13.31
C LEU A 148 0.09 6.85 13.40
N LYS A 149 -1.09 6.82 12.80
CA LYS A 149 -1.87 5.59 12.65
C LYS A 149 -1.70 5.07 11.23
N LYS A 150 -1.44 3.77 11.13
CA LYS A 150 -1.42 3.04 9.84
C LYS A 150 -2.74 3.19 9.08
N GLN A 151 -2.73 2.83 7.79
CA GLN A 151 -3.84 2.97 6.84
C GLN A 151 -4.20 4.42 6.49
N GLY A 152 -3.28 5.38 6.71
CA GLY A 152 -3.44 6.78 6.37
C GLY A 152 -4.54 7.49 7.16
N LYS A 153 -4.74 7.15 8.43
CA LYS A 153 -5.83 7.71 9.26
C LYS A 153 -5.28 8.55 10.40
N GLY A 154 -6.12 9.43 10.96
CA GLY A 154 -5.77 10.24 12.11
C GLY A 154 -4.71 11.29 11.81
N PHE A 155 -3.88 11.60 12.81
CA PHE A 155 -2.91 12.67 12.72
C PHE A 155 -1.80 12.35 11.71
N HIS A 156 -1.45 13.35 10.90
CA HIS A 156 -0.32 13.33 10.01
C HIS A 156 0.46 14.65 10.05
N TYR A 157 1.72 14.59 9.68
CA TYR A 157 2.60 15.74 9.57
C TYR A 157 3.63 15.54 8.46
N GLY A 158 4.24 16.62 7.99
CA GLY A 158 5.48 16.56 7.23
C GLY A 158 5.73 17.78 6.35
N PRO A 159 6.87 17.78 5.65
CA PRO A 159 7.29 18.91 4.84
C PRO A 159 6.42 19.07 3.59
N SER A 160 6.30 20.32 3.15
CA SER A 160 5.59 20.75 1.95
C SER A 160 6.51 21.64 1.12
N ILE A 161 6.66 21.32 -0.16
CA ILE A 161 7.40 22.13 -1.13
C ILE A 161 6.44 22.42 -2.27
N ARG A 162 6.34 23.69 -2.69
CA ARG A 162 5.51 24.09 -3.83
C ARG A 162 6.25 25.11 -4.67
N LEU A 163 5.99 25.11 -5.97
CA LEU A 163 6.49 26.08 -6.93
C LEU A 163 5.30 26.63 -7.71
N GLY A 164 5.35 27.91 -8.03
CA GLY A 164 4.22 28.55 -8.68
C GLY A 164 4.50 29.98 -9.10
N VAL A 165 3.42 30.69 -9.36
CA VAL A 165 3.41 32.12 -9.66
C VAL A 165 2.48 32.82 -8.68
N PHE A 166 2.92 33.95 -8.15
CA PHE A 166 2.16 34.79 -7.23
C PHE A 166 2.26 36.24 -7.64
N ASP A 167 1.22 36.97 -7.34
CA ASP A 167 1.24 38.43 -7.37
C ASP A 167 1.91 38.93 -6.08
N TRP A 168 3.05 39.59 -6.24
CA TRP A 168 3.78 40.22 -5.16
C TRP A 168 3.44 41.70 -5.09
N TYR A 169 3.18 42.17 -3.87
CA TYR A 169 2.84 43.55 -3.59
C TYR A 169 4.09 44.33 -3.19
N TYR A 170 4.47 45.31 -4.02
CA TYR A 170 5.59 46.20 -3.75
C TYR A 170 5.06 47.57 -3.32
N ASP A 171 5.32 47.95 -2.07
CA ASP A 171 4.99 49.29 -1.57
C ASP A 171 6.12 50.28 -1.89
N SER A 172 5.77 51.37 -2.57
CA SER A 172 6.62 52.51 -2.85
C SER A 172 5.88 53.77 -2.43
N TYR A 173 6.61 54.72 -1.82
CA TYR A 173 6.12 55.94 -1.18
C TYR A 173 5.16 56.83 -2.03
N TYR A 174 5.03 56.55 -3.34
CA TYR A 174 4.17 57.29 -4.28
C TYR A 174 3.24 56.42 -5.16
N SER A 175 3.36 55.09 -5.16
CA SER A 175 2.60 54.24 -6.12
C SER A 175 2.58 52.77 -5.74
N PHE A 176 1.43 52.12 -5.91
CA PHE A 176 1.27 50.67 -5.79
C PHE A 176 1.59 49.98 -7.11
N SER A 177 2.40 48.92 -7.07
CA SER A 177 2.69 48.08 -8.24
C SER A 177 2.58 46.61 -7.86
N TYR A 178 1.98 45.83 -8.76
CA TYR A 178 1.90 44.38 -8.68
C TYR A 178 2.89 43.77 -9.68
N SER A 179 3.57 42.71 -9.27
CA SER A 179 4.40 41.89 -10.17
C SER A 179 3.99 40.43 -10.00
N THR A 180 3.73 39.73 -11.11
CA THR A 180 3.47 38.30 -11.09
C THR A 180 4.80 37.55 -11.25
N ASP A 181 5.31 37.00 -10.15
CA ASP A 181 6.65 36.41 -10.12
C ASP A 181 6.63 34.92 -9.79
N PHE A 182 7.61 34.21 -10.34
CA PHE A 182 7.88 32.85 -9.93
C PHE A 182 8.19 32.80 -8.43
N THR A 183 7.54 31.89 -7.73
CA THR A 183 7.57 31.80 -6.28
C THR A 183 7.79 30.36 -5.84
N ALA A 184 8.72 30.17 -4.92
CA ALA A 184 8.94 28.93 -4.21
C ALA A 184 8.35 29.00 -2.79
N TYR A 185 7.72 27.92 -2.36
CA TYR A 185 7.21 27.73 -1.01
C TYR A 185 7.90 26.55 -0.34
N LEU A 186 8.31 26.75 0.92
CA LEU A 186 8.77 25.70 1.81
C LEU A 186 8.04 25.80 3.14
N GLY A 187 7.45 24.70 3.59
CA GLY A 187 6.69 24.70 4.83
C GLY A 187 6.43 23.33 5.43
N LEU A 188 5.56 23.33 6.42
CA LEU A 188 5.07 22.16 7.12
C LEU A 188 3.55 22.06 6.93
N LYS A 189 3.08 20.85 6.67
CA LYS A 189 1.68 20.46 6.70
C LYS A 189 1.45 19.55 7.89
N LEU A 190 0.46 19.89 8.69
CA LEU A 190 -0.06 19.09 9.79
C LEU A 190 -1.53 18.82 9.49
N GLY A 191 -2.09 17.73 10.00
CA GLY A 191 -3.52 17.54 9.86
C GLY A 191 -4.05 16.31 10.55
N TYR A 192 -5.37 16.23 10.65
CA TYR A 192 -6.08 15.08 11.17
C TYR A 192 -7.11 14.58 10.16
N GLN A 193 -6.95 13.33 9.77
CA GLN A 193 -7.82 12.61 8.84
C GLN A 193 -8.91 11.86 9.63
N PHE A 194 -10.15 12.30 9.49
CA PHE A 194 -11.36 11.60 9.95
C PHE A 194 -11.90 10.70 8.85
N GLN A 195 -11.61 9.40 8.93
CA GLN A 195 -12.19 8.43 8.00
C GLN A 195 -13.63 8.09 8.41
N LEU A 196 -14.61 8.50 7.62
CA LEU A 196 -16.04 8.26 7.90
C LEU A 196 -16.55 6.96 7.27
N SER A 197 -16.03 6.59 6.10
CA SER A 197 -16.36 5.34 5.41
C SER A 197 -15.14 4.74 4.70
N ARG A 198 -15.30 3.63 3.98
CA ARG A 198 -14.20 3.09 3.16
C ARG A 198 -13.78 4.00 2.00
N LEU A 199 -14.66 4.90 1.56
CA LEU A 199 -14.45 5.75 0.38
C LEU A 199 -14.31 7.22 0.74
N PHE A 200 -14.78 7.66 1.91
CA PHE A 200 -14.91 9.07 2.22
C PHE A 200 -14.33 9.43 3.58
N GLY A 201 -13.66 10.57 3.64
CA GLY A 201 -13.16 11.16 4.88
C GLY A 201 -13.21 12.69 4.86
N LEU A 202 -13.14 13.26 6.07
CA LEU A 202 -12.98 14.69 6.30
C LEU A 202 -11.59 14.96 6.86
N ASN A 203 -11.05 16.14 6.54
CA ASN A 203 -9.70 16.54 6.88
C ASN A 203 -9.70 17.90 7.54
N LEU A 204 -9.00 18.02 8.65
CA LEU A 204 -8.61 19.30 9.19
C LEU A 204 -7.09 19.42 9.04
N ASN A 205 -6.65 20.32 8.17
CA ASN A 205 -5.23 20.54 7.88
C ASN A 205 -4.81 21.91 8.43
N ALA A 206 -3.55 22.01 8.84
CA ALA A 206 -2.87 23.26 9.16
C ALA A 206 -1.59 23.31 8.34
N ASN A 207 -1.38 24.39 7.61
CA ASN A 207 -0.19 24.64 6.81
C ASN A 207 0.53 25.86 7.36
N GLY A 208 1.86 25.88 7.28
CA GLY A 208 2.67 27.03 7.66
C GLY A 208 4.03 26.99 6.97
N GLY A 209 4.47 28.10 6.40
CA GLY A 209 5.75 28.14 5.68
C GLY A 209 6.08 29.52 5.10
N GLY A 210 7.21 29.57 4.41
CA GLY A 210 7.69 30.78 3.73
C GLY A 210 7.50 30.69 2.22
N PHE A 211 7.20 31.83 1.61
CA PHE A 211 7.14 32.07 0.17
C PHE A 211 8.29 32.98 -0.22
N SER A 212 8.91 32.75 -1.38
CA SER A 212 9.96 33.63 -1.89
C SER A 212 10.01 33.63 -3.41
N ASN A 213 10.15 34.82 -3.99
CA ASN A 213 10.52 35.01 -5.40
C ASN A 213 12.04 35.20 -5.60
N PHE A 214 12.85 34.77 -4.62
CA PHE A 214 14.31 34.95 -4.53
C PHE A 214 14.80 36.39 -4.33
N THR A 215 13.91 37.37 -4.33
CA THR A 215 14.21 38.77 -4.01
C THR A 215 13.56 39.17 -2.68
N GLU A 216 12.32 38.74 -2.49
CA GLU A 216 11.52 38.96 -1.29
C GLU A 216 11.14 37.65 -0.61
N PHE A 217 10.69 37.78 0.63
CA PHE A 217 10.25 36.68 1.46
C PHE A 217 8.97 37.07 2.19
N ASP A 218 7.96 36.22 2.11
CA ASP A 218 6.74 36.33 2.91
C ASP A 218 6.48 35.01 3.65
N TYR A 219 5.56 35.03 4.61
CA TYR A 219 5.13 33.84 5.35
C TYR A 219 3.62 33.68 5.28
N GLY A 220 3.18 32.42 5.20
CA GLY A 220 1.76 32.08 5.24
C GLY A 220 1.48 31.00 6.25
N TYR A 221 0.26 31.02 6.76
CA TYR A 221 -0.29 29.99 7.61
C TYR A 221 -1.78 29.85 7.32
N SER A 222 -2.30 28.62 7.32
CA SER A 222 -3.72 28.38 7.08
C SER A 222 -4.21 27.18 7.86
N ALA A 223 -5.45 27.26 8.34
CA ALA A 223 -6.25 26.12 8.70
C ALA A 223 -7.20 25.81 7.55
N ASN A 224 -7.28 24.55 7.13
CA ASN A 224 -8.08 24.11 6.01
C ASN A 224 -9.04 23.01 6.44
N LEU A 225 -10.33 23.19 6.13
CA LEU A 225 -11.30 22.11 6.17
C LEU A 225 -11.43 21.52 4.77
N GLY A 226 -11.22 20.21 4.68
CA GLY A 226 -11.24 19.50 3.43
C GLY A 226 -11.94 18.16 3.53
N MET A 227 -12.03 17.50 2.40
CA MET A 227 -12.55 16.15 2.27
C MET A 227 -11.66 15.33 1.36
N ASN A 228 -11.81 14.01 1.42
CA ASN A 228 -11.10 13.12 0.51
C ASN A 228 -11.92 11.90 0.12
N PHE A 229 -11.59 11.39 -1.05
CA PHE A 229 -12.15 10.19 -1.62
C PHE A 229 -11.04 9.15 -1.81
N SER A 230 -11.15 8.02 -1.13
CA SER A 230 -10.18 6.92 -1.25
C SER A 230 -10.62 5.94 -2.33
N PHE A 231 -9.70 5.49 -3.18
CA PHE A 231 -9.92 4.51 -4.25
C PHE A 231 -8.77 3.50 -4.38
#